data_AF-A0A371DDD5-F1
#
_entry.id   AF-A0A371DDD5-F1
#
_cell.length_a   1.000
_cell.length_b   1.000
_cell.length_c   1.000
_cell.angle_alpha   90.00
_cell.angle_beta   90.00
_cell.angle_gamma   90.00
#
_symmetry.space_group_name_H-M   'P 1'
#
loop_
_entity.id
_entity.type
_entity.pdbx_description
1 polymer ?
#
loop_
_entity_poly.entity_id
_entity_poly.type
_entity_poly.pdbx_seq_one_letter_code
_entity_poly.pdbx_strand_id
1 'polypeptide(L)'
;LQEHLLNAHLAHESGRAFVFDNYTWNRDGSDYSDFNGHLIPSRIPISVQLRGPAAGGPWPPGDPAPRAVVKEYWDEVCPEKEVIMSDEVYKIDATVDGGVILKAWVEKLNALPRCVEINEISAQIWSIWMFGSKRILGVWDSFKRSPVITEFRWSELIEDGYIANRHLFTRDFWYSNLFSRPSAYPYTTIPGLLVLHIRRGDFEGHCMHFARWSSEWNGFNQFPELPDRFDPPAPAGWGEYTEEGKNIYLRRCFPDIQQIVDRVAEVRASPAGKGLKNVYIMTNGKRPWIAELKEAMYKMGGWEKIASSRELSLSWEQQYVAQSVDMLIGQRAQVLIGNGFSSLTSNIVMLRMAKDIPADTNRFW
;
A
#
# COMPACT_ATOMS: atom_id res chain seq x y z
N LEU A 1 1.30 -5.54 3.28
CA LEU A 1 0.24 -4.75 3.96
C LEU A 1 -1.16 -5.21 3.55
N GLN A 2 -1.57 -5.12 2.27
CA GLN A 2 -2.91 -5.56 1.82
C GLN A 2 -3.27 -6.98 2.27
N GLU A 3 -2.41 -7.96 1.95
CA GLU A 3 -2.59 -9.36 2.36
C GLU A 3 -2.69 -9.51 3.89
N HIS A 4 -1.84 -8.82 4.65
CA HIS A 4 -1.87 -8.83 6.12
C HIS A 4 -3.21 -8.35 6.67
N LEU A 5 -3.72 -7.23 6.16
CA LEU A 5 -4.99 -6.67 6.60
C LEU A 5 -6.17 -7.54 6.16
N LEU A 6 -6.12 -8.14 4.97
CA LEU A 6 -7.18 -9.05 4.50
C LEU A 6 -7.18 -10.39 5.24
N ASN A 7 -6.02 -10.92 5.62
CA ASN A 7 -5.93 -12.09 6.49
C ASN A 7 -6.48 -11.77 7.89
N ALA A 8 -6.15 -10.59 8.43
CA ALA A 8 -6.74 -10.14 9.70
C ALA A 8 -8.27 -9.96 9.59
N HIS A 9 -8.77 -9.45 8.46
CA HIS A 9 -10.20 -9.33 8.20
C HIS A 9 -10.87 -10.70 8.09
N LEU A 10 -10.29 -11.64 7.36
CA LEU A 10 -10.80 -13.02 7.26
C LEU A 10 -10.87 -13.71 8.62
N ALA A 11 -9.84 -13.56 9.45
CA ALA A 11 -9.83 -14.10 10.80
C ALA A 11 -10.94 -13.46 11.66
N HIS A 12 -11.11 -12.15 11.56
CA HIS A 12 -12.19 -11.43 12.25
C HIS A 12 -13.58 -11.93 11.82
N GLU A 13 -13.85 -12.05 10.51
CA GLU A 13 -15.12 -12.53 9.96
C GLU A 13 -15.41 -14.01 10.31
N SER A 14 -14.37 -14.81 10.59
CA SER A 14 -14.50 -16.20 11.04
C SER A 14 -14.50 -16.34 12.57
N GLY A 15 -14.49 -15.23 13.33
CA GLY A 15 -14.47 -15.27 14.80
C GLY A 15 -13.18 -15.88 15.38
N ARG A 16 -12.08 -15.84 14.62
CA ARG A 16 -10.80 -16.48 14.94
C ARG A 16 -9.71 -15.45 15.23
N ALA A 17 -8.73 -15.88 16.02
CA ALA A 17 -7.55 -15.07 16.29
C ALA A 17 -6.67 -15.09 15.05
N PHE A 18 -6.35 -13.92 14.49
CA PHE A 18 -5.38 -13.84 13.42
C PHE A 18 -3.99 -14.15 13.99
N VAL A 19 -3.31 -15.14 13.43
CA VAL A 19 -1.90 -15.42 13.75
C VAL A 19 -1.05 -14.67 12.74
N PHE A 20 -0.21 -13.75 13.22
CA PHE A 20 0.67 -12.98 12.34
C PHE A 20 2.14 -13.28 12.61
N ASP A 21 2.89 -13.30 11.52
CA ASP A 21 4.34 -13.30 11.54
C ASP A 21 4.89 -11.88 11.49
N ASN A 22 6.13 -11.73 11.94
CA ASN A 22 6.91 -10.56 11.60
C ASN A 22 7.23 -10.56 10.09
N TYR A 23 7.43 -9.38 9.51
CA TYR A 23 7.90 -9.31 8.13
C TYR A 23 9.25 -10.00 8.04
N THR A 24 9.34 -11.05 7.24
CA THR A 24 10.47 -11.97 7.22
C THR A 24 11.05 -12.05 5.81
N TRP A 25 12.30 -11.62 5.64
CA TRP A 25 13.05 -11.66 4.39
C TRP A 25 13.59 -13.07 4.10
N ASN A 26 14.05 -13.76 5.13
CA ASN A 26 14.59 -15.11 5.06
C ASN A 26 14.13 -15.91 6.29
N ARG A 27 13.74 -17.17 6.07
CA ARG A 27 13.23 -18.10 7.10
C ARG A 27 14.28 -19.04 7.67
N ASP A 28 15.55 -18.93 7.24
CA ASP A 28 16.64 -19.78 7.72
C ASP A 28 17.08 -19.53 9.18
N GLY A 29 16.44 -18.58 9.86
CA GLY A 29 16.72 -18.22 11.26
C GLY A 29 17.85 -17.21 11.43
N SER A 30 18.47 -16.73 10.35
CA SER A 30 19.44 -15.65 10.42
C SER A 30 18.80 -14.34 10.90
N ASP A 31 19.57 -13.53 11.62
CA ASP A 31 19.14 -12.18 12.02
C ASP A 31 19.31 -11.17 10.88
N TYR A 32 20.13 -11.51 9.89
CA TYR A 32 20.46 -10.65 8.77
C TYR A 32 20.47 -11.40 7.43
N SER A 33 20.05 -10.70 6.38
CA SER A 33 20.03 -11.19 5.00
C SER A 33 20.81 -10.26 4.08
N ASP A 34 21.29 -10.79 2.96
CA ASP A 34 21.88 -9.99 1.89
C ASP A 34 20.79 -9.45 0.96
N PHE A 35 20.88 -8.16 0.65
CA PHE A 35 20.10 -7.52 -0.40
C PHE A 35 21.02 -6.64 -1.25
N ASN A 36 21.36 -7.12 -2.45
CA ASN A 36 22.25 -6.45 -3.38
C ASN A 36 23.62 -6.10 -2.77
N GLY A 37 24.20 -7.01 -1.99
CA GLY A 37 25.49 -6.80 -1.33
C GLY A 37 25.43 -5.95 -0.05
N HIS A 38 24.22 -5.63 0.43
CA HIS A 38 24.00 -4.92 1.68
C HIS A 38 23.33 -5.82 2.70
N LEU A 39 23.84 -5.79 3.93
CA LEU A 39 23.23 -6.49 5.06
C LEU A 39 21.96 -5.76 5.51
N ILE A 40 20.83 -6.47 5.53
CA ILE A 40 19.54 -5.99 6.03
C ILE A 40 19.03 -6.91 7.14
N PRO A 41 18.20 -6.41 8.08
CA PRO A 41 17.53 -7.28 9.06
C PRO A 41 16.66 -8.32 8.35
N SER A 42 16.78 -9.58 8.74
CA SER A 42 15.94 -10.65 8.19
C SER A 42 14.50 -10.57 8.67
N ARG A 43 14.26 -9.93 9.81
CA ARG A 43 12.95 -9.85 10.46
C ARG A 43 12.67 -8.42 10.90
N ILE A 44 11.50 -7.91 10.56
CA ILE A 44 11.01 -6.61 10.98
C ILE A 44 9.67 -6.81 11.70
N PRO A 45 9.56 -6.46 13.00
CA PRO A 45 8.33 -6.66 13.74
C PRO A 45 7.12 -5.97 13.09
N ILE A 46 5.96 -6.63 13.03
CA ILE A 46 4.79 -5.98 12.41
C ILE A 46 4.36 -4.73 13.19
N SER A 47 4.62 -4.70 14.50
CA SER A 47 4.32 -3.58 15.40
C SER A 47 5.11 -2.31 15.06
N VAL A 48 6.24 -2.42 14.35
CA VAL A 48 6.97 -1.24 13.84
C VAL A 48 6.43 -0.76 12.49
N GLN A 49 5.51 -1.49 11.86
CA GLN A 49 4.82 -1.06 10.64
C GLN A 49 3.40 -0.55 10.90
N LEU A 50 2.64 -1.22 11.76
CA LEU A 50 1.25 -0.85 12.04
C LEU A 50 0.87 -1.13 13.49
N ARG A 51 -0.18 -0.44 13.92
CA ARG A 51 -0.88 -0.55 15.21
C ARG A 51 -2.37 -0.81 14.93
N GLY A 52 -3.06 -1.26 15.97
CA GLY A 52 -4.46 -1.65 15.89
C GLY A 52 -4.64 -3.16 15.93
N PRO A 53 -5.87 -3.65 15.75
CA PRO A 53 -6.19 -5.07 15.96
C PRO A 53 -5.38 -6.02 15.09
N ALA A 54 -5.07 -5.64 13.86
CA ALA A 54 -4.27 -6.43 12.92
C ALA A 54 -2.81 -6.67 13.37
N ALA A 55 -2.31 -5.94 14.38
CA ALA A 55 -0.99 -6.13 14.99
C ALA A 55 -1.09 -6.52 16.47
N GLY A 56 -2.22 -7.14 16.88
CA GLY A 56 -2.45 -7.59 18.26
C GLY A 56 -2.95 -6.51 19.23
N GLY A 57 -3.35 -5.34 18.71
CA GLY A 57 -4.07 -4.33 19.49
C GLY A 57 -5.46 -4.81 19.94
N PRO A 58 -6.09 -4.11 20.90
CA PRO A 58 -7.45 -4.42 21.31
C PRO A 58 -8.45 -4.09 20.17
N TRP A 59 -9.51 -4.89 20.07
CA TRP A 59 -10.69 -4.57 19.27
C TRP A 59 -11.50 -3.43 19.91
N PRO A 60 -12.40 -2.76 19.16
CA PRO A 60 -13.35 -1.82 19.73
C PRO A 60 -14.18 -2.43 20.88
N PRO A 61 -14.63 -1.62 21.85
CA PRO A 61 -15.47 -2.11 22.94
C PRO A 61 -16.72 -2.85 22.42
N GLY A 62 -16.95 -4.06 22.94
CA GLY A 62 -18.08 -4.89 22.57
C GLY A 62 -17.84 -5.84 21.39
N ASP A 63 -16.70 -5.76 20.71
CA ASP A 63 -16.32 -6.75 19.70
C ASP A 63 -15.87 -8.06 20.38
N PRO A 64 -16.52 -9.21 20.08
CA PRO A 64 -16.20 -10.48 20.72
C PRO A 64 -15.02 -11.22 20.07
N ALA A 65 -14.46 -10.73 18.96
CA ALA A 65 -13.40 -11.42 18.25
C ALA A 65 -12.15 -11.59 19.14
N PRO A 66 -11.47 -12.75 19.06
CA PRO A 66 -10.23 -12.92 19.81
C PRO A 66 -9.11 -12.04 19.22
N ARG A 67 -8.20 -11.55 20.09
CA ARG A 67 -7.10 -10.69 19.64
C ARG A 67 -6.18 -11.44 18.68
N ALA A 68 -5.62 -10.71 17.71
CA ALA A 68 -4.54 -11.24 16.90
C ALA A 68 -3.32 -11.55 17.79
N VAL A 69 -2.59 -12.62 17.47
CA VAL A 69 -1.45 -13.10 18.25
C VAL A 69 -0.25 -13.34 17.36
N VAL A 70 0.94 -13.20 17.94
CA VAL A 70 2.19 -13.59 17.27
C VAL A 70 2.28 -15.10 17.13
N LYS A 71 2.97 -15.56 16.07
CA LYS A 71 3.17 -16.98 15.78
C LYS A 71 3.76 -17.76 16.95
N GLU A 72 4.71 -17.18 17.68
CA GLU A 72 5.36 -17.82 18.82
C GLU A 72 4.37 -18.13 19.94
N TYR A 73 3.44 -17.21 20.24
CA TYR A 73 2.38 -17.45 21.22
C TYR A 73 1.41 -18.53 20.73
N TRP A 74 1.07 -18.50 19.44
CA TRP A 74 0.20 -19.51 18.86
C TRP A 74 0.81 -20.92 18.95
N ASP A 75 2.12 -21.07 18.67
CA ASP A 75 2.81 -22.36 18.78
C ASP A 75 2.77 -22.94 20.20
N GLU A 76 2.77 -22.09 21.23
CA GLU A 76 2.64 -22.52 22.62
C GLU A 76 1.21 -23.01 22.96
N VAL A 77 0.18 -22.32 22.46
CA VAL A 77 -1.23 -22.62 22.80
C VAL A 77 -1.92 -23.60 21.85
N CYS A 78 -1.33 -23.85 20.69
CA CYS A 78 -1.80 -24.75 19.65
C CYS A 78 -0.71 -25.77 19.24
N PRO A 79 -0.20 -26.60 20.17
CA PRO A 79 0.82 -27.59 19.86
C PRO A 79 0.30 -28.68 18.90
N GLU A 80 -0.99 -29.00 19.00
CA GLU A 80 -1.71 -29.83 18.05
C GLU A 80 -2.59 -28.93 17.17
N LYS A 81 -2.39 -29.04 15.86
CA LYS A 81 -2.98 -28.17 14.86
C LYS A 81 -3.38 -28.97 13.64
N GLU A 82 -4.52 -28.60 13.05
CA GLU A 82 -4.92 -29.14 11.77
C GLU A 82 -4.24 -28.33 10.66
N VAL A 83 -3.41 -28.98 9.86
CA VAL A 83 -2.75 -28.37 8.72
C VAL A 83 -3.60 -28.64 7.47
N ILE A 84 -4.05 -27.58 6.82
CA ILE A 84 -4.86 -27.66 5.60
C ILE A 84 -4.14 -27.02 4.42
N MET A 85 -4.46 -27.49 3.21
CA MET A 85 -4.02 -26.83 1.98
C MET A 85 -5.08 -25.82 1.52
N SER A 86 -4.66 -24.65 1.03
CA SER A 86 -5.58 -23.61 0.57
C SER A 86 -6.45 -24.02 -0.62
N ASP A 87 -5.99 -24.95 -1.43
CA ASP A 87 -6.70 -25.49 -2.59
C ASP A 87 -7.89 -26.39 -2.21
N GLU A 88 -7.99 -26.82 -0.94
CA GLU A 88 -9.19 -27.49 -0.40
C GLU A 88 -10.42 -26.59 -0.33
N VAL A 89 -10.21 -25.26 -0.23
CA VAL A 89 -11.30 -24.28 -0.09
C VAL A 89 -11.70 -23.72 -1.43
N TYR A 90 -10.72 -23.45 -2.28
CA TYR A 90 -10.96 -22.98 -3.63
C TYR A 90 -9.84 -23.46 -4.55
N LYS A 91 -10.23 -24.03 -5.69
CA LYS A 91 -9.32 -24.08 -6.84
C LYS A 91 -9.16 -22.65 -7.33
N ILE A 92 -7.93 -22.23 -7.63
CA ILE A 92 -7.63 -20.90 -8.16
C ILE A 92 -8.31 -20.77 -9.53
N ASP A 93 -9.58 -20.38 -9.54
CA ASP A 93 -10.26 -19.92 -10.73
C ASP A 93 -9.95 -18.42 -10.87
N ALA A 94 -9.35 -18.08 -12.01
CA ALA A 94 -8.89 -16.73 -12.33
C ALA A 94 -10.03 -15.70 -12.42
N THR A 95 -11.29 -16.12 -12.33
CA THR A 95 -12.47 -15.26 -12.49
C THR A 95 -13.22 -14.96 -11.19
N VAL A 96 -12.90 -15.66 -10.09
CA VAL A 96 -13.69 -15.57 -8.85
C VAL A 96 -13.47 -14.23 -8.15
N ASP A 97 -14.58 -13.62 -7.73
CA ASP A 97 -14.64 -12.37 -6.97
C ASP A 97 -14.11 -12.54 -5.53
N GLY A 98 -13.46 -11.52 -5.00
CA GLY A 98 -12.85 -11.56 -3.67
C GLY A 98 -13.86 -11.82 -2.55
N GLY A 99 -15.09 -11.31 -2.65
CA GLY A 99 -16.13 -11.51 -1.64
C GLY A 99 -16.59 -12.97 -1.57
N VAL A 100 -16.58 -13.67 -2.71
CA VAL A 100 -16.87 -15.12 -2.78
C VAL A 100 -15.76 -15.91 -2.08
N ILE A 101 -14.49 -15.53 -2.28
CA ILE A 101 -13.35 -16.15 -1.59
C ILE A 101 -13.42 -15.93 -0.09
N LEU A 102 -13.72 -14.70 0.36
CA LEU A 102 -13.91 -14.41 1.78
C LEU A 102 -14.96 -15.34 2.39
N LYS A 103 -16.13 -15.44 1.77
CA LYS A 103 -17.24 -16.26 2.26
C LYS A 103 -16.86 -17.75 2.32
N ALA A 104 -16.25 -18.29 1.27
CA ALA A 104 -15.84 -19.69 1.22
C ALA A 104 -14.83 -20.02 2.34
N TRP A 105 -13.88 -19.12 2.59
CA TRP A 105 -12.92 -19.28 3.68
C TRP A 105 -13.57 -19.17 5.06
N VAL A 106 -14.50 -18.22 5.27
CA VAL A 106 -15.24 -18.13 6.53
C VAL A 106 -16.02 -19.42 6.79
N GLU A 107 -16.72 -19.95 5.78
CA GLU A 107 -17.46 -21.22 5.87
C GLU A 107 -16.55 -22.40 6.20
N LYS A 108 -15.42 -22.56 5.49
CA LYS A 108 -14.44 -23.62 5.79
C LYS A 108 -13.88 -23.46 7.20
N LEU A 109 -13.40 -22.27 7.57
CA LEU A 109 -12.79 -22.03 8.88
C LEU A 109 -13.78 -22.29 10.01
N ASN A 110 -15.07 -22.00 9.85
CA ASN A 110 -16.07 -22.31 10.88
C ASN A 110 -16.31 -23.81 11.09
N ALA A 111 -15.97 -24.66 10.11
CA ALA A 111 -16.10 -26.11 10.20
C ALA A 111 -14.84 -26.80 10.78
N LEU A 112 -13.74 -26.07 10.95
CA LEU A 112 -12.45 -26.61 11.40
C LEU A 112 -12.26 -26.47 12.92
N PRO A 113 -11.34 -27.24 13.53
CA PRO A 113 -11.02 -27.10 14.95
C PRO A 113 -10.44 -25.72 15.29
N ARG A 114 -10.21 -25.49 16.59
CA ARG A 114 -9.69 -24.21 17.11
C ARG A 114 -8.35 -23.82 16.47
N CYS A 115 -7.42 -24.75 16.34
CA CYS A 115 -6.06 -24.52 15.88
C CYS A 115 -5.91 -25.03 14.43
N VAL A 116 -5.76 -24.10 13.49
CA VAL A 116 -5.63 -24.40 12.05
C VAL A 116 -4.42 -23.67 11.51
N GLU A 117 -3.63 -24.37 10.71
CA GLU A 117 -2.52 -23.80 9.94
C GLU A 117 -2.77 -24.03 8.46
N ILE A 118 -2.61 -22.98 7.67
CA ILE A 118 -2.60 -23.11 6.21
C ILE A 118 -1.16 -23.43 5.82
N ASN A 119 -0.97 -24.55 5.14
CA ASN A 119 0.35 -25.04 4.78
C ASN A 119 1.12 -24.01 3.95
N GLU A 120 2.40 -23.78 4.27
CA GLU A 120 3.24 -22.78 3.60
C GLU A 120 3.51 -23.07 2.12
N ILE A 121 3.36 -24.33 1.67
CA ILE A 121 3.52 -24.73 0.27
C ILE A 121 2.24 -24.42 -0.54
N SER A 122 1.12 -24.22 0.15
CA SER A 122 -0.15 -23.92 -0.49
C SER A 122 -0.16 -22.50 -1.09
N ALA A 123 -1.07 -22.25 -2.02
CA ALA A 123 -1.23 -20.92 -2.60
C ALA A 123 -1.70 -19.93 -1.51
N GLN A 124 -1.24 -18.68 -1.61
CA GLN A 124 -1.75 -17.59 -0.77
C GLN A 124 -3.27 -17.45 -0.93
N ILE A 125 -3.98 -17.32 0.20
CA ILE A 125 -5.43 -17.06 0.23
C ILE A 125 -5.77 -15.87 -0.68
N TRP A 126 -5.09 -14.75 -0.42
CA TRP A 126 -5.16 -13.55 -1.24
C TRP A 126 -3.98 -13.53 -2.20
N SER A 127 -4.15 -14.18 -3.35
CA SER A 127 -3.06 -14.32 -4.32
C SER A 127 -2.69 -13.00 -5.01
N ILE A 128 -1.48 -12.94 -5.56
CA ILE A 128 -1.04 -11.83 -6.42
C ILE A 128 -1.98 -11.57 -7.61
N TRP A 129 -2.66 -12.61 -8.13
CA TRP A 129 -3.63 -12.49 -9.21
C TRP A 129 -4.92 -11.83 -8.77
N MET A 130 -5.28 -11.97 -7.50
CA MET A 130 -6.39 -11.25 -6.90
C MET A 130 -6.04 -9.76 -6.80
N PHE A 131 -4.86 -9.46 -6.24
CA PHE A 131 -4.37 -8.08 -6.13
C PHE A 131 -4.07 -7.42 -7.47
N GLY A 132 -3.79 -8.19 -8.52
CA GLY A 132 -3.56 -7.69 -9.88
C GLY A 132 -4.83 -7.48 -10.69
N SER A 133 -6.02 -7.52 -10.09
CA SER A 133 -7.29 -7.36 -10.80
C SER A 133 -8.35 -6.67 -9.95
N LYS A 134 -9.41 -6.16 -10.59
CA LYS A 134 -10.57 -5.56 -9.90
C LYS A 134 -11.34 -6.52 -8.98
N ARG A 135 -11.08 -7.84 -9.07
CA ARG A 135 -11.79 -8.88 -8.29
C ARG A 135 -11.63 -8.69 -6.79
N ILE A 136 -10.52 -8.11 -6.32
CA ILE A 136 -10.34 -7.83 -4.89
C ILE A 136 -11.37 -6.82 -4.35
N LEU A 137 -11.97 -6.00 -5.22
CA LEU A 137 -12.96 -5.02 -4.78
C LEU A 137 -14.26 -5.68 -4.27
N GLY A 138 -14.50 -6.96 -4.57
CA GLY A 138 -15.62 -7.72 -4.02
C GLY A 138 -15.61 -7.84 -2.49
N VAL A 139 -14.45 -7.74 -1.84
CA VAL A 139 -14.37 -7.70 -0.36
C VAL A 139 -14.53 -6.30 0.22
N TRP A 140 -14.56 -5.26 -0.62
CA TRP A 140 -14.33 -3.89 -0.16
C TRP A 140 -15.37 -3.42 0.86
N ASP A 141 -16.65 -3.72 0.63
CA ASP A 141 -17.71 -3.23 1.50
C ASP A 141 -17.61 -3.75 2.93
N SER A 142 -17.37 -5.05 3.11
CA SER A 142 -17.14 -5.63 4.45
C SER A 142 -15.81 -5.13 5.02
N PHE A 143 -14.76 -5.10 4.19
CA PHE A 143 -13.42 -4.76 4.62
C PHE A 143 -13.31 -3.31 5.10
N LYS A 144 -13.92 -2.35 4.39
CA LYS A 144 -13.97 -0.93 4.75
C LYS A 144 -14.60 -0.70 6.13
N ARG A 145 -15.62 -1.49 6.49
CA ARG A 145 -16.34 -1.40 7.77
C ARG A 145 -15.68 -2.23 8.88
N SER A 146 -14.73 -3.10 8.52
CA SER A 146 -14.07 -3.97 9.50
C SER A 146 -13.28 -3.15 10.52
N PRO A 147 -13.31 -3.53 11.81
CA PRO A 147 -12.42 -3.01 12.84
C PRO A 147 -10.93 -3.06 12.46
N VAL A 148 -10.53 -3.98 11.59
CA VAL A 148 -9.17 -4.06 11.04
C VAL A 148 -8.78 -2.77 10.30
N ILE A 149 -9.72 -2.16 9.59
CA ILE A 149 -9.51 -0.94 8.80
C ILE A 149 -9.91 0.32 9.58
N THR A 150 -11.02 0.29 10.32
CA THR A 150 -11.48 1.48 11.05
C THR A 150 -10.53 1.85 12.19
N GLU A 151 -9.94 0.85 12.86
CA GLU A 151 -8.91 1.00 13.90
C GLU A 151 -7.47 0.91 13.37
N PHE A 152 -7.29 0.91 12.04
CA PHE A 152 -5.95 0.93 11.44
C PHE A 152 -5.18 2.16 11.91
N ARG A 153 -3.94 1.94 12.35
CA ARG A 153 -3.00 3.01 12.67
C ARG A 153 -1.60 2.63 12.18
N TRP A 154 -0.84 3.60 11.71
CA TRP A 154 0.60 3.44 11.51
C TRP A 154 1.32 3.29 12.86
N SER A 155 2.49 2.66 12.86
CA SER A 155 3.30 2.57 14.07
C SER A 155 3.77 3.94 14.55
N GLU A 156 4.11 4.03 15.83
CA GLU A 156 4.69 5.26 16.41
C GLU A 156 6.00 5.64 15.69
N LEU A 157 6.80 4.64 15.33
CA LEU A 157 8.03 4.83 14.57
C LEU A 157 7.79 5.56 13.24
N ILE A 158 6.71 5.21 12.53
CA ILE A 158 6.32 5.84 11.26
C ILE A 158 5.69 7.21 11.48
N GLU A 159 4.83 7.35 12.49
CA GLU A 159 4.21 8.63 12.85
C GLU A 159 5.27 9.67 13.24
N ASP A 160 6.28 9.28 14.02
CA ASP A 160 7.39 10.13 14.42
C ASP A 160 8.26 10.54 13.23
N GLY A 161 8.54 9.60 12.31
CA GLY A 161 9.27 9.88 11.07
C GLY A 161 8.54 10.91 10.20
N TYR A 162 7.21 10.78 10.10
CA TYR A 162 6.36 11.77 9.44
C TYR A 162 6.40 13.13 10.16
N ILE A 163 6.26 13.16 11.50
CA ILE A 163 6.23 14.40 12.29
C ILE A 163 7.56 15.16 12.15
N ALA A 164 8.69 14.48 12.25
CA ALA A 164 10.02 15.08 12.13
C ALA A 164 10.25 15.74 10.76
N ASN A 165 9.62 15.19 9.71
CA ASN A 165 9.83 15.61 8.33
C ASN A 165 8.71 16.50 7.76
N ARG A 166 7.70 16.85 8.57
CA ARG A 166 6.53 17.63 8.11
C ARG A 166 6.89 18.97 7.47
N HIS A 167 8.02 19.55 7.86
CA HIS A 167 8.53 20.82 7.34
C HIS A 167 8.83 20.77 5.83
N LEU A 168 9.04 19.57 5.27
CA LEU A 168 9.29 19.36 3.84
C LEU A 168 8.03 19.55 2.98
N PHE A 169 6.84 19.29 3.52
CA PHE A 169 5.60 19.22 2.74
C PHE A 169 4.42 19.99 3.36
N THR A 170 4.60 20.63 4.51
CA THR A 170 3.60 21.50 5.15
C THR A 170 4.18 22.90 5.39
N ARG A 171 3.31 23.91 5.56
CA ARG A 171 3.74 25.22 6.11
C ARG A 171 3.83 25.11 7.62
N ASP A 172 5.00 25.32 8.19
CA ASP A 172 5.17 25.44 9.63
C ASP A 172 4.66 26.81 10.09
N PHE A 173 3.46 26.85 10.64
CA PHE A 173 3.07 28.00 11.45
C PHE A 173 3.74 27.85 12.81
N TRP A 174 4.73 28.69 13.12
CA TRP A 174 5.47 28.64 14.38
C TRP A 174 4.54 28.68 15.62
N TYR A 175 3.38 29.33 15.54
CA TYR A 175 2.37 29.33 16.60
C TYR A 175 1.65 28.00 16.80
N SER A 176 1.53 27.14 15.78
CA SER A 176 0.86 25.84 15.90
C SER A 176 1.58 24.88 16.86
N ASN A 177 2.90 25.03 16.99
CA ASN A 177 3.70 24.24 17.91
C ASN A 177 3.67 24.77 19.36
N LEU A 178 3.18 25.99 19.58
CA LEU A 178 3.06 26.58 20.92
C LEU A 178 1.84 26.05 21.70
N PHE A 179 0.80 25.58 21.00
CA PHE A 179 -0.48 25.22 21.63
C PHE A 179 -0.86 23.74 21.48
N SER A 180 -0.16 22.94 20.67
CA SER A 180 -0.46 21.52 20.50
C SER A 180 0.78 20.73 20.08
N ARG A 181 0.95 19.54 20.67
CA ARG A 181 1.95 18.57 20.18
C ARG A 181 1.53 18.13 18.76
N PRO A 182 2.46 18.12 17.78
CA PRO A 182 2.16 17.59 16.46
C PRO A 182 1.61 16.16 16.58
N SER A 183 0.54 15.87 15.85
CA SER A 183 0.01 14.50 15.76
C SER A 183 -0.16 14.09 14.31
N ALA A 184 0.19 12.85 14.01
CA ALA A 184 -0.08 12.23 12.72
C ALA A 184 -1.57 11.81 12.63
N TYR A 185 -2.18 11.37 13.72
CA TYR A 185 -3.55 10.88 13.77
C TYR A 185 -4.55 12.04 14.03
N PRO A 186 -5.75 12.10 13.40
CA PRO A 186 -6.45 11.05 12.63
C PRO A 186 -6.18 11.03 11.12
N TYR A 187 -4.93 11.25 10.68
CA TYR A 187 -4.51 11.21 9.26
C TYR A 187 -5.34 12.12 8.34
N THR A 188 -5.72 13.30 8.85
CA THR A 188 -6.44 14.30 8.04
C THR A 188 -5.63 14.74 6.84
N THR A 189 -6.31 15.04 5.73
CA THR A 189 -5.66 15.57 4.53
C THR A 189 -4.94 16.88 4.82
N ILE A 190 -3.86 17.13 4.08
CA ILE A 190 -3.01 18.31 4.17
C ILE A 190 -3.38 19.23 2.99
N PRO A 191 -4.06 20.36 3.24
CA PRO A 191 -4.45 21.27 2.18
C PRO A 191 -3.24 21.80 1.39
N GLY A 192 -3.36 21.76 0.08
CA GLY A 192 -2.37 22.23 -0.88
C GLY A 192 -1.21 21.25 -1.13
N LEU A 193 -1.21 20.05 -0.56
CA LEU A 193 -0.18 19.04 -0.81
C LEU A 193 -0.54 18.11 -1.99
N LEU A 194 0.33 18.11 -3.01
CA LEU A 194 0.38 17.13 -4.08
C LEU A 194 1.46 16.09 -3.75
N VAL A 195 1.10 14.82 -3.75
CA VAL A 195 2.07 13.72 -3.62
C VAL A 195 2.18 12.98 -4.95
N LEU A 196 3.41 12.76 -5.39
CA LEU A 196 3.73 12.02 -6.61
C LEU A 196 4.42 10.71 -6.25
N HIS A 197 3.81 9.56 -6.52
CA HIS A 197 4.48 8.28 -6.38
C HIS A 197 5.04 7.81 -7.74
N ILE A 198 6.36 7.92 -7.86
CA ILE A 198 7.10 7.66 -9.10
C ILE A 198 8.10 6.53 -8.89
N ARG A 199 7.81 5.37 -9.47
CA ARG A 199 8.71 4.22 -9.48
C ARG A 199 9.74 4.38 -10.61
N ARG A 200 11.01 4.31 -10.26
CA ARG A 200 12.19 4.31 -11.15
C ARG A 200 13.05 3.07 -10.86
N GLY A 201 14.33 3.10 -11.20
CA GLY A 201 15.27 2.02 -10.87
C GLY A 201 14.96 0.73 -11.63
N ASP A 202 14.88 -0.38 -10.90
CA ASP A 202 14.50 -1.72 -11.38
C ASP A 202 13.12 -1.79 -12.05
N PHE A 203 12.27 -0.78 -11.80
CA PHE A 203 10.87 -0.82 -12.20
C PHE A 203 10.63 -0.74 -13.71
N GLU A 204 11.59 -0.31 -14.52
CA GLU A 204 11.46 -0.36 -15.98
C GLU A 204 11.25 -1.81 -16.46
N GLY A 205 12.04 -2.75 -15.94
CA GLY A 205 11.86 -4.17 -16.23
C GLY A 205 10.50 -4.71 -15.79
N HIS A 206 9.96 -4.19 -14.68
CA HIS A 206 8.61 -4.55 -14.21
C HIS A 206 7.53 -4.01 -15.16
N CYS A 207 7.68 -2.78 -15.68
CA CYS A 207 6.76 -2.23 -16.67
C CYS A 207 6.75 -3.05 -17.97
N MET A 208 7.92 -3.54 -18.38
CA MET A 208 8.02 -4.46 -19.52
C MET A 208 7.35 -5.81 -19.24
N HIS A 209 7.43 -6.32 -18.02
CA HIS A 209 6.72 -7.52 -17.60
C HIS A 209 5.20 -7.31 -17.65
N PHE A 210 4.68 -6.19 -17.13
CA PHE A 210 3.26 -5.87 -17.22
C PHE A 210 2.76 -5.79 -18.66
N ALA A 211 3.57 -5.21 -19.56
CA ALA A 211 3.26 -5.17 -20.98
C ALA A 211 3.16 -6.56 -21.60
N ARG A 212 4.11 -7.47 -21.30
CA ARG A 212 4.14 -8.85 -21.84
C ARG A 212 2.93 -9.68 -21.42
N TRP A 213 2.42 -9.43 -20.23
CA TRP A 213 1.34 -10.22 -19.63
C TRP A 213 -0.01 -9.52 -19.64
N SER A 214 -0.14 -8.42 -20.40
CA SER A 214 -1.35 -7.60 -20.45
C SER A 214 -1.95 -7.30 -19.07
N SER A 215 -1.08 -7.00 -18.09
CA SER A 215 -1.49 -6.83 -16.70
C SER A 215 -2.40 -5.62 -16.50
N GLU A 216 -3.44 -5.77 -15.69
CA GLU A 216 -4.24 -4.65 -15.21
C GLU A 216 -3.49 -3.86 -14.12
N TRP A 217 -4.08 -2.73 -13.70
CA TRP A 217 -3.68 -2.07 -12.47
C TRP A 217 -3.92 -2.94 -11.24
N ASN A 218 -3.21 -2.62 -10.15
CA ASN A 218 -3.48 -3.27 -8.88
C ASN A 218 -4.93 -2.97 -8.43
N GLY A 219 -5.61 -3.94 -7.83
CA GLY A 219 -7.06 -3.95 -7.68
C GLY A 219 -7.65 -2.77 -6.90
N PHE A 220 -7.03 -2.33 -5.80
CA PHE A 220 -7.50 -1.13 -5.09
C PHE A 220 -7.15 0.20 -5.79
N ASN A 221 -6.45 0.17 -6.92
CA ASN A 221 -6.34 1.30 -7.85
C ASN A 221 -7.44 1.28 -8.93
N GLN A 222 -8.37 0.33 -8.88
CA GLN A 222 -9.41 0.13 -9.89
C GLN A 222 -10.84 0.40 -9.38
N PHE A 223 -11.01 1.09 -8.25
CA PHE A 223 -12.32 1.48 -7.74
C PHE A 223 -13.16 2.20 -8.83
N PRO A 224 -14.45 1.83 -9.02
CA PRO A 224 -15.32 2.44 -10.03
C PRO A 224 -15.53 3.95 -9.90
N GLU A 225 -15.24 4.53 -8.74
CA GLU A 225 -15.34 5.96 -8.46
C GLU A 225 -14.07 6.75 -8.83
N LEU A 226 -12.93 6.08 -9.05
CA LEU A 226 -11.69 6.76 -9.40
C LEU A 226 -11.81 7.41 -10.78
N PRO A 227 -11.17 8.55 -11.06
CA PRO A 227 -11.32 9.22 -12.34
C PRO A 227 -10.51 8.57 -13.47
N ASP A 228 -9.33 8.05 -13.17
CA ASP A 228 -8.46 7.48 -14.20
C ASP A 228 -8.66 5.97 -14.32
N ARG A 229 -8.51 5.47 -15.55
CA ARG A 229 -8.70 4.06 -15.90
C ARG A 229 -7.54 3.58 -16.77
N PHE A 230 -7.35 2.27 -16.77
CA PHE A 230 -6.42 1.60 -17.66
C PHE A 230 -7.04 0.33 -18.20
N ASP A 231 -7.25 0.34 -19.51
CA ASP A 231 -7.65 -0.84 -20.26
C ASP A 231 -6.39 -1.39 -20.93
N PRO A 232 -5.95 -2.61 -20.56
CA PRO A 232 -4.80 -3.25 -21.20
C PRO A 232 -4.95 -3.28 -22.73
N PRO A 233 -3.93 -2.87 -23.49
CA PRO A 233 -3.94 -3.02 -24.94
C PRO A 233 -3.99 -4.50 -25.32
N ALA A 234 -4.52 -4.78 -26.51
CA ALA A 234 -4.58 -6.15 -27.04
C ALA A 234 -3.16 -6.78 -27.07
N PRO A 235 -2.99 -8.01 -26.55
CA PRO A 235 -1.70 -8.69 -26.60
C PRO A 235 -1.32 -9.03 -28.03
N ALA A 236 -0.02 -9.12 -28.31
CA ALA A 236 0.48 -9.68 -29.58
C ALA A 236 0.45 -11.22 -29.58
N GLY A 237 0.47 -11.81 -28.40
CA GLY A 237 0.52 -13.25 -28.14
C GLY A 237 0.70 -13.50 -26.66
N TRP A 238 0.76 -14.77 -26.25
CA TRP A 238 0.99 -15.13 -24.86
C TRP A 238 2.42 -14.74 -24.43
N GLY A 239 2.54 -13.80 -23.48
CA GLY A 239 3.84 -13.29 -23.04
C GLY A 239 4.48 -12.27 -24.00
N GLU A 240 3.72 -11.75 -24.97
CA GLU A 240 4.19 -10.82 -26.00
C GLU A 240 3.33 -9.54 -26.05
N TYR A 241 3.98 -8.42 -26.34
CA TYR A 241 3.32 -7.12 -26.55
C TYR A 241 3.58 -6.62 -27.98
N THR A 242 2.69 -5.76 -28.47
CA THR A 242 2.99 -4.89 -29.62
C THR A 242 3.84 -3.69 -29.16
N GLU A 243 4.59 -3.07 -30.08
CA GLU A 243 5.37 -1.88 -29.76
C GLU A 243 4.48 -0.72 -29.30
N GLU A 244 3.29 -0.57 -29.89
CA GLU A 244 2.28 0.39 -29.46
C GLU A 244 1.78 0.08 -28.04
N GLY A 245 1.50 -1.20 -27.75
CA GLY A 245 1.06 -1.66 -26.44
C GLY A 245 2.11 -1.39 -25.37
N LYS A 246 3.38 -1.72 -25.63
CA LYS A 246 4.51 -1.38 -24.76
C LYS A 246 4.56 0.11 -24.44
N ASN A 247 4.43 0.98 -25.45
CA ASN A 247 4.49 2.43 -25.26
C ASN A 247 3.28 2.98 -24.47
N ILE A 248 2.13 2.31 -24.53
CA ILE A 248 1.00 2.60 -23.63
C ILE A 248 1.35 2.25 -22.19
N TYR A 249 1.92 1.08 -21.92
CA TYR A 249 2.37 0.70 -20.58
C TYR A 249 3.45 1.63 -20.04
N LEU A 250 4.47 1.96 -20.82
CA LEU A 250 5.56 2.83 -20.37
C LEU A 250 5.07 4.22 -19.97
N ARG A 251 4.12 4.81 -20.70
CA ARG A 251 3.52 6.10 -20.31
C ARG A 251 2.80 6.05 -18.96
N ARG A 252 2.18 4.91 -18.62
CA ARG A 252 1.39 4.72 -17.39
C ARG A 252 2.21 4.18 -16.21
N CYS A 253 3.31 3.51 -16.51
CA CYS A 253 4.12 2.77 -15.54
C CYS A 253 5.48 3.41 -15.27
N PHE A 254 6.08 4.04 -16.28
CA PHE A 254 7.42 4.61 -16.22
C PHE A 254 7.50 5.95 -16.99
N PRO A 255 6.65 6.93 -16.66
CA PRO A 255 6.59 8.17 -17.42
C PRO A 255 7.91 8.93 -17.38
N ASP A 256 8.23 9.61 -18.49
CA ASP A 256 9.34 10.56 -18.53
C ASP A 256 9.00 11.87 -17.79
N ILE A 257 10.00 12.75 -17.62
CA ILE A 257 9.83 14.00 -16.85
C ILE A 257 8.77 14.91 -17.49
N GLN A 258 8.70 14.97 -18.83
CA GLN A 258 7.73 15.82 -19.51
C GLN A 258 6.31 15.28 -19.30
N GLN A 259 6.12 13.97 -19.45
CA GLN A 259 4.85 13.29 -19.18
C GLN A 259 4.40 13.51 -17.73
N ILE A 260 5.31 13.46 -16.76
CA ILE A 260 5.01 13.77 -15.35
C ILE A 260 4.54 15.22 -15.20
N VAL A 261 5.26 16.18 -15.78
CA VAL A 261 4.93 17.61 -15.73
C VAL A 261 3.56 17.89 -16.37
N ASP A 262 3.30 17.32 -17.54
CA ASP A 262 2.02 17.48 -18.25
C ASP A 262 0.87 16.91 -17.42
N ARG A 263 1.08 15.74 -16.83
CA ARG A 263 0.09 15.10 -15.96
C ARG A 263 -0.20 15.91 -14.70
N VAL A 264 0.84 16.47 -14.08
CA VAL A 264 0.69 17.38 -12.93
C VAL A 264 -0.09 18.63 -13.34
N ALA A 265 0.17 19.20 -14.51
CA ALA A 265 -0.54 20.38 -15.00
C ALA A 265 -2.04 20.10 -15.18
N GLU A 266 -2.39 18.96 -15.79
CA GLU A 266 -3.79 18.52 -15.93
C GLU A 266 -4.47 18.36 -14.56
N VAL A 267 -3.82 17.67 -13.64
CA VAL A 267 -4.38 17.43 -12.29
C VAL A 267 -4.54 18.73 -11.52
N ARG A 268 -3.61 19.67 -11.63
CA ARG A 268 -3.68 20.98 -10.99
C ARG A 268 -4.82 21.85 -11.53
N ALA A 269 -5.19 21.69 -12.80
CA ALA A 269 -6.32 22.37 -13.42
C ALA A 269 -7.69 21.79 -13.02
N SER A 270 -7.72 20.57 -12.46
CA SER A 270 -8.96 19.94 -11.99
C SER A 270 -9.51 20.58 -10.70
N PRO A 271 -10.82 20.38 -10.38
CA PRO A 271 -11.39 20.84 -9.12
C PRO A 271 -10.63 20.35 -7.87
N ALA A 272 -10.26 19.07 -7.85
CA ALA A 272 -9.47 18.46 -6.77
C ALA A 272 -8.06 19.10 -6.61
N GLY A 273 -7.48 19.58 -7.72
CA GLY A 273 -6.17 20.21 -7.76
C GLY A 273 -6.13 21.68 -7.34
N LYS A 274 -7.29 22.30 -7.08
CA LYS A 274 -7.36 23.71 -6.70
C LYS A 274 -6.61 23.95 -5.38
N GLY A 275 -5.71 24.94 -5.39
CA GLY A 275 -4.94 25.33 -4.20
C GLY A 275 -3.69 24.48 -3.92
N LEU A 276 -3.36 23.53 -4.81
CA LEU A 276 -2.09 22.81 -4.75
C LEU A 276 -0.91 23.78 -4.85
N LYS A 277 0.01 23.67 -3.89
CA LYS A 277 1.15 24.58 -3.69
C LYS A 277 2.39 23.90 -3.12
N ASN A 278 2.29 22.69 -2.59
CA ASN A 278 3.42 21.89 -2.13
C ASN A 278 3.46 20.58 -2.90
N VAL A 279 4.66 20.12 -3.24
CA VAL A 279 4.88 18.83 -3.91
C VAL A 279 5.79 17.96 -3.06
N TYR A 280 5.41 16.72 -2.88
CA TYR A 280 6.26 15.69 -2.29
C TYR A 280 6.40 14.50 -3.24
N ILE A 281 7.64 14.16 -3.60
CA ILE A 281 7.97 13.13 -4.59
C ILE A 281 8.41 11.85 -3.88
N MET A 282 7.52 10.87 -3.84
CA MET A 282 7.79 9.51 -3.37
C MET A 282 8.49 8.70 -4.47
N THR A 283 9.80 8.44 -4.33
CA THR A 283 10.55 7.76 -5.41
C THR A 283 11.80 7.00 -4.95
N ASN A 284 12.08 5.89 -5.63
CA ASN A 284 13.37 5.19 -5.57
C ASN A 284 14.39 5.70 -6.62
N GLY A 285 14.09 6.78 -7.34
CA GLY A 285 14.97 7.39 -8.33
C GLY A 285 16.34 7.82 -7.81
N LYS A 286 17.30 7.95 -8.74
CA LYS A 286 18.65 8.47 -8.47
C LYS A 286 18.59 9.99 -8.26
N ARG A 287 19.47 10.52 -7.40
CA ARG A 287 19.50 11.96 -7.05
C ARG A 287 19.56 12.90 -8.26
N PRO A 288 20.36 12.66 -9.32
CA PRO A 288 20.38 13.54 -10.50
C PRO A 288 19.03 13.62 -11.22
N TRP A 289 18.38 12.47 -11.43
CA TRP A 289 17.05 12.44 -12.05
C TRP A 289 15.99 13.16 -11.21
N ILE A 290 16.06 13.04 -9.88
CA ILE A 290 15.16 13.78 -8.97
C ILE A 290 15.42 15.28 -9.10
N ALA A 291 16.69 15.71 -9.19
CA ALA A 291 17.03 17.12 -9.38
C ALA A 291 16.45 17.67 -10.70
N GLU A 292 16.60 16.94 -11.80
CA GLU A 292 16.01 17.30 -13.11
C GLU A 292 14.48 17.42 -13.04
N LEU A 293 13.81 16.46 -12.38
CA LEU A 293 12.36 16.53 -12.18
C LEU A 293 11.96 17.74 -11.32
N LYS A 294 12.69 18.01 -10.22
CA LYS A 294 12.44 19.19 -9.38
C LYS A 294 12.60 20.48 -10.17
N GLU A 295 13.64 20.59 -11.01
CA GLU A 295 13.83 21.74 -11.89
C GLU A 295 12.68 21.92 -12.88
N ALA A 296 12.23 20.84 -13.52
CA ALA A 296 11.09 20.88 -14.44
C ALA A 296 9.81 21.34 -13.72
N MET A 297 9.54 20.81 -12.52
CA MET A 297 8.41 21.22 -11.69
C MET A 297 8.53 22.68 -11.24
N TYR A 298 9.72 23.18 -10.88
CA TYR A 298 9.94 24.59 -10.56
C TYR A 298 9.66 25.50 -11.77
N LYS A 299 10.04 25.09 -12.98
CA LYS A 299 9.74 25.84 -14.22
C LYS A 299 8.24 25.96 -14.49
N MET A 300 7.41 25.01 -14.04
CA MET A 300 5.94 25.15 -14.10
C MET A 300 5.41 26.31 -13.25
N GLY A 301 6.15 26.72 -12.22
CA GLY A 301 5.79 27.83 -11.33
C GLY A 301 4.64 27.54 -10.36
N GLY A 302 4.51 28.43 -9.36
CA GLY A 302 3.42 28.40 -8.37
C GLY A 302 3.49 27.27 -7.33
N TRP A 303 4.67 26.70 -7.13
CA TRP A 303 4.98 25.83 -5.99
C TRP A 303 5.72 26.61 -4.91
N GLU A 304 5.30 26.45 -3.66
CA GLU A 304 5.99 26.98 -2.48
C GLU A 304 7.09 26.03 -2.00
N LYS A 305 6.84 24.72 -2.08
CA LYS A 305 7.79 23.67 -1.66
C LYS A 305 7.77 22.51 -2.65
N ILE A 306 8.95 21.98 -2.96
CA ILE A 306 9.12 20.72 -3.69
C ILE A 306 10.18 19.89 -2.95
N ALA A 307 9.74 18.78 -2.37
CA ALA A 307 10.59 17.84 -1.64
C ALA A 307 10.44 16.41 -2.17
N SER A 308 11.31 15.50 -1.72
CA SER A 308 11.31 14.10 -2.13
C SER A 308 11.69 13.15 -1.00
N SER A 309 11.45 11.84 -1.17
CA SER A 309 11.88 10.80 -0.22
C SER A 309 13.37 10.82 0.09
N ARG A 310 14.21 11.39 -0.79
CA ARG A 310 15.67 11.49 -0.58
C ARG A 310 16.07 12.63 0.35
N GLU A 311 15.12 13.46 0.76
CA GLU A 311 15.28 14.58 1.68
C GLU A 311 14.71 14.27 3.08
N LEU A 312 14.08 13.10 3.27
CA LEU A 312 13.67 12.63 4.59
C LEU A 312 14.91 12.44 5.50
N SER A 313 14.84 13.00 6.70
CA SER A 313 15.74 12.71 7.80
C SER A 313 15.09 11.65 8.69
N LEU A 314 15.60 10.42 8.61
CA LEU A 314 15.07 9.25 9.33
C LEU A 314 16.12 8.72 10.31
N SER A 315 15.68 8.27 11.49
CA SER A 315 16.51 7.49 12.42
C SER A 315 16.97 6.19 11.76
N TRP A 316 17.95 5.53 12.36
CA TRP A 316 18.46 4.26 11.87
C TRP A 316 17.34 3.21 11.73
N GLU A 317 16.47 3.09 12.73
CA GLU A 317 15.32 2.17 12.74
C GLU A 317 14.28 2.57 11.67
N GLN A 318 14.05 3.87 11.50
CA GLN A 318 13.10 4.39 10.53
C GLN A 318 13.51 4.12 9.08
N GLN A 319 14.80 3.94 8.78
CA GLN A 319 15.26 3.59 7.43
C GLN A 319 14.61 2.30 6.92
N TYR A 320 14.35 1.33 7.80
CA TYR A 320 13.76 0.03 7.43
C TYR A 320 12.24 0.11 7.19
N VAL A 321 11.61 1.23 7.55
CA VAL A 321 10.18 1.50 7.34
C VAL A 321 9.93 2.78 6.54
N ALA A 322 10.95 3.29 5.83
CA ALA A 322 10.91 4.56 5.11
C ALA A 322 9.76 4.63 4.09
N GLN A 323 9.48 3.52 3.41
CA GLN A 323 8.36 3.39 2.47
C GLN A 323 7.00 3.66 3.14
N SER A 324 6.85 3.29 4.42
CA SER A 324 5.61 3.49 5.16
C SER A 324 5.46 4.94 5.63
N VAL A 325 6.58 5.63 5.90
CA VAL A 325 6.59 7.10 6.13
C VAL A 325 6.11 7.82 4.87
N ASP A 326 6.63 7.44 3.70
CA ASP A 326 6.18 7.93 2.40
C ASP A 326 4.67 7.68 2.20
N MET A 327 4.21 6.46 2.48
CA MET A 327 2.79 6.13 2.36
C MET A 327 1.90 6.95 3.29
N LEU A 328 2.33 7.24 4.52
CA LEU A 328 1.61 8.12 5.42
C LEU A 328 1.51 9.55 4.86
N ILE A 329 2.57 10.07 4.24
CA ILE A 329 2.53 11.37 3.56
C ILE A 329 1.53 11.32 2.39
N GLY A 330 1.59 10.28 1.55
CA GLY A 330 0.66 10.07 0.43
C GLY A 330 -0.80 9.89 0.86
N GLN A 331 -1.06 9.17 1.94
CA GLN A 331 -2.40 8.99 2.49
C GLN A 331 -3.01 10.34 2.87
N ARG A 332 -2.19 11.25 3.40
CA ARG A 332 -2.60 12.58 3.84
C ARG A 332 -2.55 13.66 2.75
N ALA A 333 -2.17 13.34 1.52
CA ALA A 333 -2.12 14.32 0.45
C ALA A 333 -3.51 14.95 0.17
N GLN A 334 -3.57 16.21 -0.27
CA GLN A 334 -4.80 16.72 -0.89
C GLN A 334 -5.07 15.93 -2.16
N VAL A 335 -4.05 15.78 -3.03
CA VAL A 335 -4.11 14.97 -4.24
C VAL A 335 -2.91 14.03 -4.30
N LEU A 336 -3.16 12.77 -4.64
CA LEU A 336 -2.14 11.77 -4.94
C LEU A 336 -2.13 11.53 -6.45
N ILE A 337 -0.97 11.58 -7.10
CA ILE A 337 -0.75 10.98 -8.42
C ILE A 337 0.15 9.77 -8.21
N GLY A 338 -0.37 8.58 -8.42
CA GLY A 338 0.36 7.33 -8.18
C GLY A 338 0.55 6.46 -9.40
N ASN A 339 1.36 5.42 -9.23
CA ASN A 339 1.52 4.37 -10.23
C ASN A 339 0.43 3.30 -10.06
N GLY A 340 -0.44 3.14 -11.06
CA GLY A 340 -1.59 2.22 -11.00
C GLY A 340 -1.21 0.74 -10.86
N PHE A 341 -0.02 0.34 -11.32
CA PHE A 341 0.49 -1.02 -11.18
C PHE A 341 1.13 -1.30 -9.82
N SER A 342 1.47 -0.24 -9.06
CA SER A 342 2.17 -0.41 -7.80
C SER A 342 1.23 -0.75 -6.65
N SER A 343 1.56 -1.82 -5.93
CA SER A 343 0.92 -2.18 -4.67
C SER A 343 1.13 -1.11 -3.58
N LEU A 344 2.22 -0.33 -3.63
CA LEU A 344 2.44 0.79 -2.71
C LEU A 344 1.38 1.88 -2.91
N THR A 345 1.14 2.29 -4.16
CA THR A 345 0.01 3.21 -4.49
C THR A 345 -1.32 2.62 -4.03
N SER A 346 -1.52 1.34 -4.33
CA SER A 346 -2.77 0.62 -4.03
C SER A 346 -3.09 0.58 -2.54
N ASN A 347 -2.08 0.39 -1.69
CA ASN A 347 -2.24 0.54 -0.24
C ASN A 347 -2.68 1.96 0.15
N ILE A 348 -2.09 3.00 -0.44
CA ILE A 348 -2.44 4.39 -0.13
C ILE A 348 -3.89 4.67 -0.54
N VAL A 349 -4.27 4.28 -1.77
CA VAL A 349 -5.63 4.48 -2.29
C VAL A 349 -6.65 3.72 -1.45
N MET A 350 -6.37 2.46 -1.10
CA MET A 350 -7.19 1.67 -0.17
C MET A 350 -7.41 2.42 1.16
N LEU A 351 -6.35 2.94 1.79
CA LEU A 351 -6.47 3.68 3.05
C LEU A 351 -7.19 5.03 2.91
N ARG A 352 -7.05 5.71 1.76
CA ARG A 352 -7.76 6.97 1.46
C ARG A 352 -9.26 6.74 1.24
N MET A 353 -9.60 5.72 0.46
CA MET A 353 -10.98 5.31 0.22
C MET A 353 -11.66 4.80 1.50
N ALA A 354 -10.91 4.14 2.40
CA ALA A 354 -11.42 3.73 3.71
C ALA A 354 -11.80 4.90 4.62
N LYS A 355 -11.17 6.07 4.43
CA LYS A 355 -11.43 7.31 5.16
C LYS A 355 -12.37 8.26 4.41
N ASP A 356 -13.04 7.78 3.37
CA ASP A 356 -13.96 8.56 2.54
C ASP A 356 -13.31 9.84 1.96
N ILE A 357 -11.99 9.80 1.74
CA ILE A 357 -11.31 10.88 1.01
C ILE A 357 -11.81 10.85 -0.44
N PRO A 358 -12.26 11.98 -1.03
CA PRO A 358 -12.91 11.99 -2.33
C PRO A 358 -12.11 11.27 -3.42
N ALA A 359 -12.79 10.41 -4.19
CA ALA A 359 -12.13 9.54 -5.16
C ALA A 359 -11.39 10.31 -6.26
N ASP A 360 -11.88 11.49 -6.65
CA ASP A 360 -11.27 12.38 -7.64
C ASP A 360 -9.90 12.96 -7.22
N THR A 361 -9.55 12.84 -5.94
CA THR A 361 -8.22 13.20 -5.42
C THR A 361 -7.17 12.09 -5.56
N ASN A 362 -7.58 10.90 -5.99
CA ASN A 362 -6.68 9.77 -6.28
C ASN A 362 -6.51 9.67 -7.79
N ARG A 363 -5.37 10.12 -8.30
CA ARG A 363 -5.03 10.16 -9.71
C ARG A 363 -3.91 9.18 -10.04
N PHE A 364 -3.78 8.81 -11.30
CA PHE A 364 -2.73 7.92 -11.80
C PHE A 364 -1.99 8.50 -13.00
N TRP A 365 -0.81 7.97 -13.30
CA TRP A 365 -0.04 8.30 -14.51
C TRP A 365 -0.78 7.91 -15.79
#